data_AF-A0A3E0MBP5-F1
#
_entry.id   AF-A0A3E0MBP5-F1
#
_cell.length_a   1.000
_cell.length_b   1.000
_cell.length_c   1.000
_cell.angle_alpha   90.00
_cell.angle_beta   90.00
_cell.angle_gamma   90.00
#
_symmetry.space_group_name_H-M   'P 1'
#
loop_
_entity.id
_entity.type
_entity.pdbx_description
1 polymer ?
#
loop_
_entity_poly.entity_id
_entity_poly.type
_entity_poly.pdbx_seq_one_letter_code
_entity_poly.pdbx_strand_id
1 'polypeptide(L)' 'MFSLSDLRETKVYQEALEEGKEEGKEEKARQIALKMLSAGFSVPEIARFTDLSPDAIEQLQRRNTHDV' A
#
# COMPACT_ATOMS: atom_id res chain seq x y z
N MET A 1 -18.17 -1.38 -33.53
CA MET A 1 -17.11 -0.62 -32.83
C MET A 1 -17.35 -0.81 -31.35
N PHE A 2 -16.41 -1.40 -30.62
CA PHE A 2 -16.45 -1.46 -29.16
C PHE A 2 -15.83 -0.15 -28.67
N SER A 3 -16.61 0.74 -28.05
CA SER A 3 -16.09 2.01 -27.56
C SER A 3 -15.57 1.83 -26.14
N LEU A 4 -14.48 2.50 -25.77
CA LEU A 4 -13.96 2.52 -24.39
C LEU A 4 -15.00 3.03 -23.37
N SER A 5 -16.07 3.67 -23.84
CA SER A 5 -17.24 4.06 -23.06
C SER A 5 -18.03 2.85 -22.51
N ASP A 6 -18.10 1.74 -23.25
CA ASP A 6 -18.88 0.55 -22.86
C ASP A 6 -18.21 -0.23 -21.72
N LEU A 7 -16.88 -0.19 -21.64
CA LEU A 7 -16.12 -0.86 -20.58
C LEU A 7 -16.30 -0.17 -19.23
N ARG A 8 -16.57 1.14 -19.22
CA ARG A 8 -16.66 1.97 -18.01
C ARG A 8 -17.89 1.65 -17.14
N GLU A 9 -18.94 1.08 -17.75
CA GLU A 9 -20.15 0.60 -17.06
C GLU A 9 -20.09 -0.89 -16.69
N THR A 10 -19.05 -1.62 -17.12
CA THR A 10 -18.89 -3.02 -16.72
C THR A 10 -18.40 -3.14 -15.28
N LYS A 11 -18.93 -4.12 -14.55
CA LYS A 11 -18.52 -4.44 -13.17
C LYS A 11 -17.01 -4.54 -13.01
N VAL A 12 -16.33 -5.09 -14.03
CA VAL A 12 -14.88 -5.26 -14.11
C VAL A 12 -14.13 -3.91 -13.97
N TYR A 13 -14.65 -2.82 -14.53
CA TYR A 13 -14.01 -1.51 -14.43
C TYR A 13 -14.22 -0.84 -13.06
N GLN A 14 -15.37 -1.09 -12.43
CA GLN A 14 -15.64 -0.61 -11.07
C GLN A 14 -14.78 -1.36 -10.05
N GLU A 15 -14.68 -2.68 -10.19
CA GLU A 15 -13.80 -3.54 -9.38
C GLU A 15 -12.33 -3.13 -9.54
N ALA A 16 -11.85 -2.93 -10.78
CA ALA A 16 -10.48 -2.47 -11.03
C ALA A 16 -10.18 -1.06 -10.47
N LEU A 17 -11.19 -0.17 -10.42
CA LEU A 17 -11.05 1.16 -9.82
C LEU A 17 -11.04 1.11 -8.29
N GLU A 18 -11.79 0.19 -7.69
CA GLU A 18 -11.78 -0.04 -6.24
C GLU A 18 -10.47 -0.71 -5.82
N GLU A 19 -10.04 -1.78 -6.50
CA GLU A 19 -8.73 -2.42 -6.30
C GLU A 19 -7.60 -1.41 -6.45
N GLY A 20 -7.58 -0.61 -7.53
CA GLY A 20 -6.53 0.40 -7.72
C GLY A 20 -6.51 1.51 -6.65
N LYS A 21 -7.64 1.80 -6.01
CA LYS A 21 -7.71 2.74 -4.88
C LYS A 21 -7.24 2.11 -3.58
N GLU A 22 -7.56 0.83 -3.33
CA GLU A 22 -7.09 0.11 -2.16
C GLU A 22 -5.58 -0.15 -2.24
N GLU A 23 -5.09 -0.63 -3.38
CA GLU A 23 -3.66 -0.79 -3.65
C GLU A 23 -2.91 0.54 -3.47
N GLY A 24 -3.45 1.64 -4.02
CA GLY A 24 -2.82 2.96 -3.88
C GLY A 24 -2.76 3.49 -2.45
N LYS A 25 -3.72 3.12 -1.59
CA LYS A 25 -3.70 3.48 -0.15
C LYS A 25 -2.70 2.61 0.60
N GLU A 26 -2.71 1.31 0.35
CA GLU A 26 -1.83 0.36 1.00
C GLU A 26 -0.36 0.62 0.64
N GLU A 27 -0.08 0.87 -0.65
CA GLU A 27 1.24 1.23 -1.17
C GLU A 27 1.77 2.51 -0.50
N LYS A 28 0.93 3.55 -0.37
CA LYS A 28 1.32 4.79 0.34
C LYS A 28 1.62 4.54 1.81
N ALA A 29 0.80 3.77 2.50
CA ALA A 29 1.04 3.44 3.91
C ALA A 29 2.37 2.70 4.09
N ARG A 30 2.65 1.71 3.23
CA ARG A 30 3.92 0.97 3.21
C ARG A 30 5.12 1.88 2.94
N GLN A 31 5.02 2.78 1.95
CA GLN A 31 6.11 3.71 1.63
C GLN A 31 6.39 4.70 2.77
N ILE A 32 5.36 5.19 3.46
CA ILE A 32 5.53 6.05 4.63
C ILE A 32 6.21 5.26 5.75
N ALA A 33 5.75 4.03 6.03
CA ALA A 33 6.36 3.18 7.04
C ALA A 33 7.84 2.88 6.74
N LEU A 34 8.19 2.59 5.48
CA LEU A 34 9.58 2.40 5.07
C LEU A 34 10.44 3.64 5.30
N LYS A 35 9.95 4.83 4.94
CA LYS A 35 10.66 6.10 5.21
C LYS A 35 10.88 6.33 6.69
N MET A 36 9.88 6.02 7.52
CA MET A 36 9.99 6.14 8.97
C MET A 36 10.97 5.11 9.56
N LEU A 37 10.96 3.86 9.08
CA LEU A 37 11.95 2.85 9.44
C LEU A 37 13.37 3.31 9.10
N SER A 38 13.59 3.85 7.89
CA SER A 38 14.88 4.40 7.49
C SER A 38 15.29 5.64 8.28
N ALA A 39 14.33 6.42 8.79
CA ALA A 39 14.57 7.54 9.68
C ALA A 39 14.83 7.13 11.14
N GLY A 40 14.73 5.83 11.46
CA GLY A 40 15.03 5.29 12.79
C GLY A 40 13.86 5.24 13.77
N PHE A 41 12.62 5.42 13.31
CA PHE A 41 11.44 5.27 14.16
C PHE A 41 11.20 3.81 14.56
N SER A 42 10.59 3.60 15.72
CA SER A 42 10.24 2.26 16.21
C SER A 42 8.97 1.71 15.56
N VAL A 43 8.86 0.39 15.41
CA VAL A 43 7.68 -0.30 14.85
C VAL A 43 6.35 0.15 15.49
N PRO A 44 6.24 0.28 16.83
CA PRO A 44 5.01 0.74 17.47
C PRO A 44 4.65 2.19 17.14
N GLU A 45 5.63 3.07 16.97
CA GLU A 45 5.37 4.47 16.56
C GLU A 45 4.86 4.52 15.14
N ILE A 46 5.49 3.77 14.22
CA ILE A 46 5.09 3.72 12.82
C ILE A 46 3.66 3.20 12.68
N ALA A 47 3.28 2.17 13.44
CA ALA A 47 1.93 1.62 13.46
C ALA A 47 0.88 2.68 13.85
N ARG A 48 1.21 3.61 14.76
CA ARG A 48 0.31 4.69 15.18
C ARG A 48 0.08 5.77 14.11
N PHE A 49 1.02 5.94 13.18
CA PHE A 49 0.96 6.99 12.16
C PHE A 49 0.56 6.49 10.77
N THR A 50 0.73 5.20 10.50
CA THR A 50 0.51 4.61 9.17
C THR A 50 -0.72 3.68 9.12
N ASP A 51 -1.40 3.49 10.26
CA ASP A 51 -2.50 2.53 10.45
C ASP A 51 -2.14 1.07 10.03
N LEU A 52 -0.86 0.79 9.86
CA LEU A 52 -0.35 -0.54 9.58
C LEU A 52 -0.21 -1.34 10.87
N SER A 53 -0.42 -2.65 10.77
CA SER A 53 -0.13 -3.55 11.88
C SER A 53 1.38 -3.63 12.14
N PRO A 54 1.79 -3.82 13.40
CA PRO A 54 3.20 -4.06 13.75
C PRO A 54 3.82 -5.19 12.93
N ASP A 55 3.09 -6.29 12.70
CA ASP A 55 3.53 -7.41 11.88
C ASP A 55 3.81 -7.02 10.42
N ALA A 56 3.01 -6.13 9.83
CA ALA A 56 3.23 -5.66 8.46
C ALA A 56 4.51 -4.81 8.40
N ILE A 57 4.75 -3.97 9.39
CA ILE A 57 5.94 -3.12 9.47
C ILE A 57 7.20 -3.96 9.72
N GLU A 58 7.14 -4.99 10.57
CA GLU A 58 8.24 -5.93 10.77
C GLU A 58 8.60 -6.68 9.47
N GLN A 59 7.59 -7.12 8.72
CA GLN A 59 7.81 -7.75 7.42
C GLN A 59 8.48 -6.79 6.43
N LEU A 60 8.03 -5.53 6.38
CA LEU A 60 8.66 -4.48 5.57
C LEU A 60 10.13 -4.26 5.97
N GLN A 61 10.42 -4.22 7.27
CA GLN A 61 11.78 -4.07 7.78
C GLN A 61 12.67 -5.25 7.39
N ARG A 62 12.19 -6.50 7.58
CA ARG A 62 12.94 -7.72 7.24
C ARG A 62 13.23 -7.81 5.73
N ARG A 63 12.25 -7.44 4.90
CA ARG A 63 12.38 -7.48 3.44
C ARG A 63 13.38 -6.43 2.94
N ASN A 64 13.37 -5.23 3.54
CA ASN A 64 14.31 -4.17 3.18
C ASN A 64 15.76 -4.51 3.58
N THR A 65 15.98 -5.14 4.74
CA THR A 65 17.32 -5.57 5.18
C THR A 65 17.93 -6.69 4.31
N HIS A 66 17.12 -7.43 3.55
CA HIS A 66 17.60 -8.51 2.66
C HIS A 66 18.00 -8.03 1.25
N ASP A 67 17.71 -6.78 0.90
CA ASP A 67 17.94 -6.21 -0.43
C ASP A 67 19.15 -5.24 -0.48
N VAL A 68 19.97 -5.20 0.59
CA VAL A 68 21.18 -4.35 0.71
C VAL A 68 22.48 -5.15 0.81
#